data_AF-R5EGK7-F1
#
_entry.id   AF-R5EGK7-F1
#
_cell.length_a   1.000
_cell.length_b   1.000
_cell.length_c   1.000
_cell.angle_alpha   90.00
_cell.angle_beta   90.00
_cell.angle_gamma   90.00
#
_symmetry.space_group_name_H-M   'P 1'
#
loop_
_entity.id
_entity.type
_entity.pdbx_description
1 polymer ?
#
loop_
_entity_poly.entity_id
_entity_poly.type
_entity_poly.pdbx_seq_one_letter_code
_entity_poly.pdbx_strand_id
1 'polypeptide(L)'
;MKAKLTYLGAGIGLIAGFILYLISDFFLFLVILGPMVGFLSYDYRLYRKQKLKLEEEAKKAQEEQLKKEQKRLEREMKKTQKRNREDKVSLYENIYTVAGYCLATQQDLGVYIKNAEEVIAHFKVSSEVRAVAVEAFNRALDRSFDFDSFVNSYKTNIGKNRDYMKYVLTYAYLIASVDGEMNYEVKDRLVNIATALESTKAALKRLFQSKGAEARFAKEFDDEKNKSSNHYEYSHEESNTSNDNGDKSKSSNYNSANSNSNRGNSNNSDSRRSSNTSASSDKVAQALSILGLDSNATFDDVKRAHKKMMFQYHPDRLAAQNLSPDMVEIYTDTAKSVQAAYDYLKKIYSDYI
;
A
#
# COMPACT_ATOMS: atom_id res chain seq x y z
N MET A 1 43.98 108.10 48.99
CA MET A 1 43.12 107.10 48.32
C MET A 1 43.82 106.45 47.11
N LYS A 2 44.83 105.58 47.29
CA LYS A 2 45.50 104.87 46.16
C LYS A 2 46.08 103.49 46.52
N ALA A 3 45.41 102.69 47.36
CA ALA A 3 45.92 101.36 47.74
C ALA A 3 44.89 100.21 47.66
N LYS A 4 43.66 100.46 47.15
CA LYS A 4 42.61 99.42 47.05
C LYS A 4 42.35 98.89 45.63
N LEU A 5 43.08 99.36 44.60
CA LEU A 5 42.78 99.01 43.20
C LEU A 5 43.79 98.02 42.56
N THR A 6 44.83 97.59 43.28
CA THR A 6 45.84 96.65 42.76
C THR A 6 45.56 95.17 43.10
N TYR A 7 44.64 94.87 44.02
CA TYR A 7 44.31 93.49 44.41
C TYR A 7 43.13 92.88 43.64
N LEU A 8 42.29 93.69 42.98
CA LEU A 8 41.12 93.19 42.25
C LEU A 8 41.50 92.55 40.91
N GLY A 9 42.55 93.06 40.24
CA GLY A 9 43.07 92.49 38.99
C GLY A 9 43.78 91.15 39.17
N ALA A 10 44.50 90.97 40.29
CA ALA A 10 45.21 89.73 40.60
C ALA A 10 44.25 88.57 40.93
N GLY A 11 43.13 88.85 41.61
CA GLY A 11 42.11 87.84 41.91
C GLY A 11 41.37 87.32 40.67
N ILE A 12 41.02 88.23 39.74
CA ILE A 12 40.32 87.86 38.50
C ILE A 12 41.26 87.06 37.56
N GLY A 13 42.55 87.40 37.52
CA GLY A 13 43.54 86.66 36.74
C GLY A 13 43.76 85.22 37.21
N LEU A 14 43.77 84.98 38.53
CA LEU A 14 43.88 83.63 39.09
C LEU A 14 42.63 82.77 38.85
N ILE A 15 41.44 83.36 38.96
CA ILE A 15 40.17 82.65 38.69
C ILE A 15 40.04 82.33 37.19
N ALA A 16 40.35 83.29 36.31
CA ALA A 16 40.35 83.07 34.87
C ALA A 16 41.41 82.04 34.44
N GLY A 17 42.60 82.08 35.04
CA GLY A 17 43.66 81.09 34.81
C GLY A 17 43.28 79.69 35.30
N PHE A 18 42.61 79.58 36.45
CA PHE A 18 42.13 78.30 36.98
C PHE A 18 40.97 77.73 36.16
N ILE A 19 40.06 78.58 35.67
CA ILE A 19 38.99 78.17 34.74
C ILE A 19 39.59 77.74 33.39
N LEU A 20 40.57 78.46 32.85
CA LEU A 20 41.28 78.05 31.64
C LEU A 20 42.08 76.76 31.83
N TYR A 21 42.71 76.57 33.00
CA TYR A 21 43.41 75.34 33.36
C TYR A 21 42.43 74.15 33.45
N LEU A 22 41.30 74.32 34.14
CA LEU A 22 40.23 73.31 34.22
C LEU A 22 39.60 72.99 32.85
N ILE A 23 39.39 74.01 32.00
CA ILE A 23 38.91 73.81 30.62
C ILE A 23 39.98 73.08 29.80
N SER A 24 41.26 73.42 29.96
CA SER A 24 42.37 72.75 29.24
C SER A 24 42.52 71.28 29.65
N ASP A 25 42.41 70.97 30.95
CA ASP A 25 42.44 69.60 31.47
C ASP A 25 41.20 68.81 31.04
N PHE A 26 40.03 69.44 30.99
CA PHE A 26 38.80 68.83 30.47
C PHE A 26 38.90 68.53 28.97
N PHE A 27 39.50 69.44 28.19
CA PHE A 27 39.81 69.20 26.78
C PHE A 27 40.83 68.08 26.59
N LEU A 28 41.85 68.00 27.45
CA LEU A 28 42.85 66.92 27.44
C LEU A 28 42.18 65.56 27.75
N PHE A 29 41.22 65.53 28.67
CA PHE A 29 40.40 64.36 28.97
C PHE A 29 39.49 63.97 27.79
N LEU A 30 38.90 64.94 27.08
CA LEU A 30 38.05 64.70 25.90
C LEU A 30 38.85 64.21 24.68
N VAL A 31 40.08 64.70 24.50
CA VAL A 31 41.00 64.27 23.44
C VAL A 31 41.50 62.84 23.64
N ILE A 32 41.61 62.37 24.89
CA ILE A 32 42.01 61.00 25.22
C ILE A 32 40.79 60.06 25.27
N LEU A 33 39.65 60.52 25.81
CA LEU A 33 38.41 59.72 25.89
C LEU A 33 37.71 59.57 24.54
N GLY A 34 37.73 60.56 23.65
CA GLY A 34 37.09 60.47 22.34
C GLY A 34 37.58 59.28 21.49
N PRO A 35 38.90 59.10 21.33
CA PRO A 35 39.48 57.93 20.67
C PRO A 35 39.22 56.62 21.41
N MET A 36 39.27 56.61 22.74
CA MET A 36 39.00 55.41 23.57
C MET A 36 37.54 54.96 23.47
N VAL A 37 36.58 55.88 23.60
CA VAL A 37 35.15 55.59 23.43
C VAL A 37 34.84 55.21 21.98
N GLY A 38 35.49 55.85 21.00
CA GLY A 38 35.43 55.45 19.60
C GLY A 38 35.95 54.03 19.35
N PHE A 39 37.09 53.68 19.96
CA PHE A 39 37.71 52.36 19.87
C PHE A 39 36.87 51.27 20.56
N LEU A 40 36.45 51.49 21.82
CA LEU A 40 35.56 50.56 22.53
C LEU A 40 34.20 50.42 21.85
N SER A 41 33.63 51.49 21.32
CA SER A 41 32.34 51.41 20.60
C SER A 41 32.47 50.76 19.22
N TYR A 42 33.61 50.92 18.54
CA TYR A 42 33.94 50.22 17.30
C TYR A 42 34.14 48.72 17.55
N ASP A 43 34.97 48.35 18.53
CA ASP A 43 35.17 46.96 18.94
C ASP A 43 33.88 46.32 19.45
N TYR A 44 33.03 47.07 20.17
CA TYR A 44 31.71 46.58 20.58
C TYR A 44 30.77 46.33 19.39
N ARG A 45 30.77 47.20 18.36
CA ARG A 45 30.01 46.98 17.13
C ARG A 45 30.55 45.78 16.33
N LEU A 46 31.86 45.61 16.27
CA LEU A 46 32.52 44.51 15.57
C LEU A 46 32.24 43.18 16.28
N TYR A 47 32.41 43.14 17.61
CA TYR A 47 32.05 42.02 18.48
C TYR A 47 30.57 41.67 18.33
N ARG A 48 29.66 42.65 18.37
CA ARG A 48 28.21 42.41 18.19
C ARG A 48 27.89 41.85 16.81
N LYS A 49 28.53 42.34 15.74
CA LYS A 49 28.38 41.78 14.38
C LYS A 49 28.89 40.35 14.30
N GLN A 50 30.03 40.03 14.90
CA GLN A 50 30.57 38.67 14.94
C GLN A 50 29.68 37.73 15.75
N LYS A 51 29.19 38.17 16.91
CA LYS A 51 28.25 37.42 17.74
C LYS A 51 26.94 37.11 17.01
N LEU A 52 26.35 38.09 16.32
CA LEU A 52 25.14 37.89 15.51
C LEU A 52 25.38 36.89 14.36
N LYS A 53 26.53 36.97 13.67
CA LYS A 53 26.89 35.99 12.63
C LYS A 53 27.01 34.58 13.20
N LEU A 54 27.69 34.42 14.34
CA LEU A 54 27.82 33.14 15.04
C LEU A 54 26.47 32.58 15.48
N GLU A 55 25.56 33.42 16.00
CA GLU A 55 24.19 33.02 16.35
C GLU A 55 23.36 32.62 15.13
N GLU A 56 23.50 33.32 14.00
CA GLU A 56 22.85 32.94 12.73
C GLU A 56 23.41 31.63 12.15
N GLU A 57 24.73 31.45 12.19
CA GLU A 57 25.40 30.21 11.78
C GLU A 57 24.97 29.03 12.68
N ALA A 58 24.89 29.23 13.99
CA ALA A 58 24.40 28.23 14.93
C ALA A 58 22.93 27.85 14.66
N LYS A 59 22.05 28.84 14.40
CA LYS A 59 20.66 28.58 14.02
C LYS A 59 20.54 27.81 12.71
N LYS A 60 21.33 28.19 11.68
CA LYS A 60 21.37 27.47 10.40
C LYS A 60 21.86 26.03 10.57
N ALA A 61 22.90 25.83 11.38
CA ALA A 61 23.41 24.50 11.70
C ALA A 61 22.38 23.65 12.44
N GLN A 62 21.64 24.23 13.41
CA GLN A 62 20.54 23.54 14.11
C GLN A 62 19.39 23.17 13.17
N GLU A 63 18.97 24.08 12.30
CA GLU A 63 17.91 23.81 11.31
C GLU A 63 18.36 22.72 10.31
N GLU A 64 19.61 22.74 9.88
CA GLU A 64 20.18 21.70 9.02
C GLU A 64 20.24 20.34 9.72
N GLN A 65 20.63 20.31 10.99
CA GLN A 65 20.61 19.09 11.82
C GLN A 65 19.19 18.53 11.95
N LEU A 66 18.20 19.39 12.26
CA LEU A 66 16.80 19.00 12.36
C LEU A 66 16.28 18.44 11.02
N LYS A 67 16.61 19.08 9.89
CA LYS A 67 16.25 18.58 8.55
C LYS A 67 16.89 17.23 8.25
N LYS A 68 18.17 17.03 8.62
CA LYS A 68 18.87 15.75 8.46
C LYS A 68 18.22 14.66 9.31
N GLU A 69 17.86 14.97 10.55
CA GLU A 69 17.18 14.05 11.46
C GLU A 69 15.77 13.70 10.97
N GLN A 70 14.96 14.68 10.58
CA GLN A 70 13.65 14.46 9.97
C GLN A 70 13.75 13.55 8.74
N LYS A 71 14.72 13.80 7.85
CA LYS A 71 14.95 12.97 6.66
C LYS A 71 15.40 11.56 7.03
N ARG A 72 16.16 11.38 8.11
CA ARG A 72 16.54 10.06 8.63
C ARG A 72 15.32 9.33 9.16
N LEU A 73 14.52 9.97 10.01
CA LEU A 73 13.28 9.42 10.57
C LEU A 73 12.28 9.05 9.46
N GLU A 74 12.12 9.88 8.44
CA GLU A 74 11.27 9.59 7.28
C GLU A 74 11.74 8.33 6.52
N ARG A 75 13.06 8.18 6.33
CA ARG A 75 13.63 6.98 5.70
C ARG A 75 13.43 5.74 6.55
N GLU A 76 13.61 5.83 7.86
CA GLU A 76 13.38 4.72 8.79
C GLU A 76 11.89 4.34 8.83
N MET A 77 10.98 5.32 8.88
CA MET A 77 9.54 5.12 8.77
C MET A 77 9.17 4.41 7.46
N LYS A 78 9.66 4.89 6.31
CA LYS A 78 9.39 4.27 5.00
C LYS A 78 9.90 2.83 4.91
N LYS A 79 11.05 2.52 5.53
CA LYS A 79 11.57 1.15 5.63
C LYS A 79 10.66 0.26 6.47
N THR A 80 10.19 0.75 7.62
CA THR A 80 9.24 0.02 8.46
C THR A 80 7.92 -0.21 7.73
N GLN A 81 7.38 0.81 7.07
CA GLN A 81 6.18 0.68 6.25
C GLN A 81 6.35 -0.34 5.12
N LYS A 82 7.54 -0.42 4.53
CA LYS A 82 7.84 -1.45 3.53
C LYS A 82 7.75 -2.85 4.13
N ARG A 83 8.41 -3.10 5.25
CA ARG A 83 8.37 -4.41 5.93
C ARG A 83 6.95 -4.82 6.30
N ASN A 84 6.16 -3.89 6.85
CA ASN A 84 4.79 -4.18 7.26
C ASN A 84 3.87 -4.50 6.07
N ARG A 85 4.15 -4.00 4.86
CA ARG A 85 3.39 -4.37 3.65
C ARG A 85 3.73 -5.76 3.10
N GLU A 86 4.94 -6.22 3.38
CA GLU A 86 5.41 -7.55 3.00
C GLU A 86 4.98 -8.61 4.03
N ASP A 87 4.71 -8.18 5.27
CA ASP A 87 4.21 -9.03 6.34
C ASP A 87 2.74 -9.46 6.12
N LYS A 88 2.53 -10.77 6.20
CA LYS A 88 1.23 -11.42 6.03
C LYS A 88 0.28 -11.10 7.19
N VAL A 89 0.82 -11.01 8.41
CA VAL A 89 0.01 -10.74 9.61
C VAL A 89 -0.65 -9.37 9.49
N SER A 90 0.15 -8.36 9.19
CA SER A 90 -0.33 -6.99 8.91
C SER A 90 -1.40 -6.97 7.81
N LEU A 91 -1.23 -7.74 6.74
CA LEU A 91 -2.19 -7.81 5.64
C LEU A 91 -3.56 -8.33 6.12
N TYR A 92 -3.58 -9.47 6.81
CA TYR A 92 -4.83 -10.07 7.28
C TYR A 92 -5.47 -9.25 8.39
N GLU A 93 -4.69 -8.71 9.32
CA GLU A 93 -5.21 -7.81 10.35
C GLU A 93 -6.00 -6.65 9.70
N ASN A 94 -5.46 -6.05 8.63
CA ASN A 94 -6.11 -4.95 7.92
C ASN A 94 -7.35 -5.39 7.13
N ILE A 95 -7.31 -6.53 6.41
CA ILE A 95 -8.47 -7.08 5.68
C ILE A 95 -9.63 -7.30 6.65
N TYR A 96 -9.37 -8.00 7.76
CA TYR A 96 -10.38 -8.43 8.70
C TYR A 96 -10.87 -7.28 9.59
N THR A 97 -10.00 -6.32 9.92
CA THR A 97 -10.44 -5.07 10.57
C THR A 97 -11.41 -4.29 9.67
N VAL A 98 -11.09 -4.12 8.38
CA VAL A 98 -11.96 -3.39 7.46
C VAL A 98 -13.28 -4.14 7.26
N ALA A 99 -13.25 -5.45 7.10
CA ALA A 99 -14.45 -6.27 6.95
C ALA A 99 -15.35 -6.22 8.19
N GLY A 100 -14.78 -6.42 9.39
CA GLY A 100 -15.50 -6.35 10.66
C GLY A 100 -16.11 -4.97 10.87
N TYR A 101 -15.35 -3.90 10.61
CA TYR A 101 -15.87 -2.54 10.67
C TYR A 101 -17.09 -2.35 9.76
N CYS A 102 -17.07 -2.88 8.53
CA CYS A 102 -18.19 -2.75 7.60
C CYS A 102 -19.44 -3.49 8.08
N LEU A 103 -19.25 -4.61 8.79
CA LEU A 103 -20.32 -5.51 9.22
C LEU A 103 -20.85 -5.23 10.64
N ALA A 104 -20.26 -4.28 11.37
CA ALA A 104 -20.61 -3.97 12.77
C ALA A 104 -22.09 -3.62 13.02
N THR A 105 -22.85 -3.27 11.98
CA THR A 105 -24.27 -2.92 12.06
C THR A 105 -25.20 -4.07 11.67
N GLN A 106 -24.65 -5.16 11.13
CA GLN A 106 -25.43 -6.29 10.65
C GLN A 106 -25.90 -7.18 11.80
N GLN A 107 -27.15 -7.62 11.73
CA GLN A 107 -27.75 -8.47 12.77
C GLN A 107 -27.40 -9.95 12.57
N ASP A 108 -27.51 -10.44 11.33
CA ASP A 108 -27.11 -11.80 10.97
C ASP A 108 -25.71 -11.78 10.33
N LEU A 109 -24.75 -12.34 11.05
CA LEU A 109 -23.36 -12.46 10.60
C LEU A 109 -23.03 -13.82 9.99
N GLY A 110 -23.96 -14.79 9.98
CA GLY A 110 -23.66 -16.18 9.63
C GLY A 110 -23.06 -16.34 8.23
N VAL A 111 -23.66 -15.69 7.23
CA VAL A 111 -23.17 -15.72 5.84
C VAL A 111 -21.80 -15.05 5.72
N TYR A 112 -21.61 -13.92 6.40
CA TYR A 112 -20.36 -13.15 6.32
C TYR A 112 -19.21 -13.84 7.07
N ILE A 113 -19.48 -14.50 8.19
CA ILE A 113 -18.50 -15.32 8.91
C ILE A 113 -18.07 -16.48 8.02
N LYS A 114 -19.02 -17.14 7.32
CA LYS A 114 -18.66 -18.17 6.34
C LYS A 114 -17.75 -17.63 5.24
N ASN A 115 -18.07 -16.47 4.67
CA ASN A 115 -17.22 -15.83 3.67
C ASN A 115 -15.82 -15.49 4.23
N ALA A 116 -15.74 -15.03 5.47
CA ALA A 116 -14.48 -14.75 6.17
C ALA A 116 -13.64 -16.03 6.34
N GLU A 117 -14.26 -17.14 6.77
CA GLU A 117 -13.58 -18.43 6.89
C GLU A 117 -13.11 -18.98 5.54
N GLU A 118 -13.91 -18.84 4.47
CA GLU A 118 -13.50 -19.21 3.11
C GLU A 118 -12.27 -18.41 2.67
N VAL A 119 -12.26 -17.09 2.91
CA VAL A 119 -11.14 -16.22 2.55
C VAL A 119 -9.86 -16.57 3.34
N ILE A 120 -9.93 -16.79 4.66
CA ILE A 120 -8.74 -17.11 5.46
C ILE A 120 -8.19 -18.50 5.11
N ALA A 121 -9.07 -19.46 4.82
CA ALA A 121 -8.69 -20.81 4.42
C ALA A 121 -7.98 -20.83 3.08
N HIS A 122 -8.44 -20.01 2.12
CA HIS A 122 -7.80 -19.85 0.81
C HIS A 122 -6.33 -19.42 0.92
N PHE A 123 -6.02 -18.57 1.91
CA PHE A 123 -4.67 -18.11 2.17
C PHE A 123 -3.74 -19.16 2.80
N LYS A 124 -4.26 -20.34 3.19
CA LYS A 124 -3.49 -21.45 3.79
C LYS A 124 -2.60 -21.01 4.97
N VAL A 125 -3.11 -20.10 5.78
CA VAL A 125 -2.35 -19.49 6.90
C VAL A 125 -2.22 -20.45 8.08
N SER A 126 -1.21 -20.22 8.92
CA SER A 126 -1.09 -20.94 10.19
C SER A 126 -2.23 -20.57 11.15
N SER A 127 -2.47 -21.42 12.15
CA SER A 127 -3.47 -21.19 13.19
C SER A 127 -3.23 -19.88 13.97
N GLU A 128 -1.96 -19.51 14.18
CA GLU A 128 -1.55 -18.28 14.88
C GLU A 128 -1.96 -17.04 14.09
N VAL A 129 -1.66 -17.01 12.79
CA VAL A 129 -2.00 -15.89 11.90
C VAL A 129 -3.52 -15.79 11.73
N ARG A 130 -4.21 -16.93 11.66
CA ARG A 130 -5.67 -16.97 11.67
C ARG A 130 -6.25 -16.35 12.95
N ALA A 131 -5.67 -16.62 14.11
CA ALA A 131 -6.15 -16.06 15.38
C ALA A 131 -6.08 -14.52 15.37
N VAL A 132 -5.01 -13.94 14.82
CA VAL A 132 -4.88 -12.48 14.66
C VAL A 132 -5.98 -11.91 13.75
N ALA A 133 -6.27 -12.57 12.62
CA ALA A 133 -7.32 -12.14 11.71
C ALA A 133 -8.71 -12.18 12.39
N VAL A 134 -9.01 -13.24 13.14
CA VAL A 134 -10.27 -13.38 13.90
C VAL A 134 -10.38 -12.33 15.01
N GLU A 135 -9.31 -12.09 15.76
CA GLU A 135 -9.28 -11.05 16.78
C GLU A 135 -9.51 -9.66 16.18
N ALA A 136 -8.84 -9.35 15.07
CA ALA A 136 -9.00 -8.09 14.35
C ALA A 136 -10.43 -7.89 13.84
N PHE A 137 -11.07 -8.95 13.32
CA PHE A 137 -12.45 -8.93 12.88
C PHE A 137 -13.41 -8.63 14.04
N ASN A 138 -13.29 -9.38 15.14
CA ASN A 138 -14.16 -9.23 16.31
C ASN A 138 -13.98 -7.87 16.98
N ARG A 139 -12.74 -7.38 17.10
CA ARG A 139 -12.44 -6.04 17.60
C ARG A 139 -13.11 -4.95 16.76
N ALA A 140 -13.19 -5.14 15.45
CA ALA A 140 -13.80 -4.18 14.53
C ALA A 140 -15.33 -4.26 14.45
N LEU A 141 -15.92 -5.38 14.86
CA LEU A 141 -17.37 -5.51 15.06
C LEU A 141 -17.88 -4.75 16.29
N ASP A 142 -17.00 -4.53 17.28
CA ASP A 142 -17.39 -3.85 18.52
C ASP A 142 -17.83 -2.40 18.27
N ARG A 143 -18.88 -1.96 18.98
CA ARG A 143 -19.37 -0.58 18.93
C ARG A 143 -18.37 0.43 19.48
N SER A 144 -17.44 -0.01 20.34
CA SER A 144 -16.36 0.81 20.87
C SER A 144 -15.12 0.83 19.96
N PHE A 145 -15.21 0.30 18.73
CA PHE A 145 -14.09 0.33 17.79
C PHE A 145 -13.63 1.78 17.52
N ASP A 146 -12.39 2.07 17.88
CA ASP A 146 -11.77 3.37 17.64
C ASP A 146 -11.30 3.48 16.19
N PHE A 147 -12.17 4.06 15.37
CA PHE A 147 -11.95 4.28 13.95
C PHE A 147 -10.73 5.17 13.67
N ASP A 148 -10.59 6.27 14.40
CA ASP A 148 -9.53 7.25 14.15
C ASP A 148 -8.16 6.68 14.53
N SER A 149 -8.08 5.95 15.65
CA SER A 149 -6.87 5.22 16.04
C SER A 149 -6.46 4.19 14.99
N PHE A 150 -7.41 3.43 14.44
CA PHE A 150 -7.12 2.47 13.36
C PHE A 150 -6.58 3.18 12.12
N VAL A 151 -7.24 4.25 11.66
CA VAL A 151 -6.81 5.00 10.46
C VAL A 151 -5.41 5.61 10.65
N ASN A 152 -5.12 6.15 11.83
CA ASN A 152 -3.82 6.74 12.14
C ASN A 152 -2.72 5.68 12.24
N SER A 153 -3.01 4.54 12.88
CA SER A 153 -2.13 3.38 12.93
C SER A 153 -1.83 2.85 11.53
N TYR A 154 -2.85 2.70 10.69
CA TYR A 154 -2.68 2.28 9.30
C TYR A 154 -1.78 3.25 8.53
N LYS A 155 -2.04 4.56 8.60
CA LYS A 155 -1.23 5.58 7.89
C LYS A 155 0.23 5.58 8.34
N THR A 156 0.47 5.33 9.62
CA THR A 156 1.82 5.27 10.19
C THR A 156 2.53 3.97 9.77
N ASN A 157 1.85 2.84 9.91
CA ASN A 157 2.44 1.51 9.77
C ASN A 157 2.50 1.01 8.33
N ILE A 158 1.55 1.39 7.48
CA ILE A 158 1.44 0.91 6.09
C ILE A 158 1.77 2.03 5.09
N GLY A 159 1.34 3.26 5.40
CA GLY A 159 1.49 4.43 4.54
C GLY A 159 0.58 4.39 3.29
N LYS A 160 0.91 5.25 2.32
CA LYS A 160 0.13 5.39 1.08
C LYS A 160 0.61 4.38 0.04
N ASN A 161 -0.01 3.21 -0.02
CA ASN A 161 0.22 2.23 -1.08
C ASN A 161 -1.12 1.81 -1.72
N ARG A 162 -1.27 2.13 -3.02
CA ARG A 162 -2.53 1.93 -3.75
C ARG A 162 -2.83 0.46 -4.00
N ASP A 163 -1.81 -0.37 -4.22
CA ASP A 163 -1.98 -1.78 -4.56
C ASP A 163 -2.30 -2.60 -3.32
N TYR A 164 -1.61 -2.33 -2.21
CA TYR A 164 -1.95 -2.88 -0.89
C TYR A 164 -3.39 -2.51 -0.50
N MET A 165 -3.76 -1.22 -0.64
CA MET A 165 -5.12 -0.77 -0.33
C MET A 165 -6.16 -1.45 -1.24
N LYS A 166 -5.88 -1.55 -2.54
CA LYS A 166 -6.75 -2.25 -3.49
C LYS A 166 -7.01 -3.68 -3.03
N TYR A 167 -5.98 -4.36 -2.54
CA TYR A 167 -6.08 -5.72 -2.04
C TYR A 167 -6.92 -5.81 -0.76
N VAL A 168 -6.61 -4.98 0.25
CA VAL A 168 -7.38 -4.91 1.51
C VAL A 168 -8.86 -4.69 1.23
N LEU A 169 -9.20 -3.70 0.40
CA LEU A 169 -10.59 -3.39 0.06
C LEU A 169 -11.26 -4.49 -0.78
N THR A 170 -10.50 -5.19 -1.62
CA THR A 170 -11.03 -6.31 -2.40
C THR A 170 -11.50 -7.43 -1.50
N TYR A 171 -10.65 -7.90 -0.59
CA TYR A 171 -11.00 -9.01 0.29
C TYR A 171 -12.02 -8.62 1.35
N ALA A 172 -11.95 -7.39 1.88
CA ALA A 172 -12.99 -6.89 2.76
C ALA A 172 -14.36 -6.83 2.06
N TYR A 173 -14.38 -6.45 0.78
CA TYR A 173 -15.59 -6.50 -0.03
C TYR A 173 -16.09 -7.95 -0.21
N LEU A 174 -15.22 -8.94 -0.45
CA LEU A 174 -15.63 -10.36 -0.53
C LEU A 174 -16.33 -10.83 0.73
N ILE A 175 -15.70 -10.54 1.87
CA ILE A 175 -16.21 -10.95 3.18
C ILE A 175 -17.57 -10.29 3.43
N ALA A 176 -17.71 -9.00 3.10
CA ALA A 176 -18.89 -8.21 3.40
C ALA A 176 -20.00 -8.25 2.33
N SER A 177 -19.84 -9.04 1.25
CA SER A 177 -20.82 -9.17 0.17
C SER A 177 -21.56 -10.50 0.23
N VAL A 178 -22.82 -10.50 -0.22
CA VAL A 178 -23.61 -11.72 -0.49
C VAL A 178 -23.97 -11.71 -1.96
N ASP A 179 -23.64 -12.77 -2.68
CA ASP A 179 -23.85 -12.88 -4.14
C ASP A 179 -23.33 -11.68 -4.94
N GLY A 180 -22.20 -11.11 -4.51
CA GLY A 180 -21.57 -9.94 -5.13
C GLY A 180 -22.33 -8.64 -4.92
N GLU A 181 -23.32 -8.62 -4.03
CA GLU A 181 -24.05 -7.42 -3.63
C GLU A 181 -23.82 -7.08 -2.16
N MET A 182 -23.95 -5.80 -1.85
CA MET A 182 -23.86 -5.26 -0.51
C MET A 182 -25.05 -4.36 -0.27
N ASN A 183 -25.62 -4.45 0.93
CA ASN A 183 -26.63 -3.50 1.34
C ASN A 183 -26.02 -2.08 1.44
N TYR A 184 -26.91 -1.08 1.50
CA TYR A 184 -26.49 0.31 1.50
C TYR A 184 -25.58 0.68 2.67
N GLU A 185 -25.87 0.18 3.87
CA GLU A 185 -25.13 0.53 5.09
C GLU A 185 -23.71 -0.02 5.09
N VAL A 186 -23.53 -1.32 4.78
CA VAL A 186 -22.21 -1.95 4.66
C VAL A 186 -21.40 -1.25 3.57
N LYS A 187 -22.05 -0.86 2.47
CA LYS A 187 -21.42 -0.12 1.37
C LYS A 187 -20.97 1.28 1.79
N ASP A 188 -21.80 2.02 2.51
CA ASP A 188 -21.45 3.34 3.02
C ASP A 188 -20.26 3.26 3.99
N ARG A 189 -20.27 2.27 4.90
CA ARG A 189 -19.17 2.02 5.84
C ARG A 189 -17.86 1.68 5.10
N LEU A 190 -17.92 0.83 4.07
CA LEU A 190 -16.75 0.51 3.25
C LEU A 190 -16.22 1.74 2.49
N VAL A 191 -17.10 2.60 1.97
CA VAL A 191 -16.69 3.87 1.33
C VAL A 191 -16.05 4.81 2.34
N ASN A 192 -16.60 4.92 3.55
CA ASN A 192 -16.10 5.77 4.61
C ASN A 192 -14.66 5.37 5.00
N ILE A 193 -14.45 4.11 5.40
CA ILE A 193 -13.12 3.62 5.79
C ILE A 193 -12.12 3.71 4.63
N ALA A 194 -12.52 3.35 3.42
CA ALA A 194 -11.64 3.46 2.26
C ALA A 194 -11.24 4.91 1.97
N THR A 195 -12.15 5.88 2.15
CA THR A 195 -11.86 7.30 1.97
C THR A 195 -10.92 7.81 3.05
N ALA A 196 -11.12 7.40 4.31
CA ALA A 196 -10.25 7.76 5.43
C ALA A 196 -8.82 7.21 5.27
N LEU A 197 -8.70 6.02 4.68
CA LEU A 197 -7.44 5.40 4.29
C LEU A 197 -6.90 5.91 2.94
N GLU A 198 -7.47 7.00 2.40
CA GLU A 198 -7.03 7.73 1.21
C GLU A 198 -7.20 7.00 -0.14
N SER A 199 -8.16 6.08 -0.22
CA SER A 199 -8.60 5.53 -1.50
C SER A 199 -9.43 6.55 -2.28
N THR A 200 -9.19 6.64 -3.59
CA THR A 200 -9.93 7.58 -4.46
C THR A 200 -11.34 7.08 -4.75
N LYS A 201 -12.32 7.99 -4.86
CA LYS A 201 -13.69 7.66 -5.30
C LYS A 201 -13.74 6.89 -6.62
N ALA A 202 -12.84 7.21 -7.56
CA ALA A 202 -12.73 6.49 -8.83
C ALA A 202 -12.26 5.04 -8.66
N ALA A 203 -11.32 4.78 -7.73
CA ALA A 203 -10.89 3.42 -7.41
C ALA A 203 -12.00 2.62 -6.74
N LEU A 204 -12.75 3.22 -5.82
CA LEU A 204 -13.92 2.60 -5.20
C LEU A 204 -15.04 2.30 -6.20
N LYS A 205 -15.35 3.25 -7.08
CA LYS A 205 -16.31 3.03 -8.17
C LYS A 205 -15.88 1.85 -9.04
N ARG A 206 -14.60 1.76 -9.39
CA ARG A 206 -14.05 0.63 -10.15
C ARG A 206 -14.15 -0.67 -9.36
N LEU A 207 -13.85 -0.68 -8.07
CA LEU A 207 -13.99 -1.86 -7.20
C LEU A 207 -15.44 -2.38 -7.26
N PHE A 208 -16.43 -1.52 -7.02
CA PHE A 208 -17.84 -1.94 -7.08
C PHE A 208 -18.31 -2.35 -8.47
N GLN A 209 -17.75 -1.75 -9.53
CA GLN A 209 -18.09 -2.09 -10.91
C GLN A 209 -17.40 -3.36 -11.40
N SER A 210 -16.17 -3.67 -10.94
CA SER A 210 -15.40 -4.82 -11.41
C SER A 210 -15.59 -6.07 -10.55
N LYS A 211 -15.98 -5.91 -9.28
CA LYS A 211 -15.84 -6.99 -8.28
C LYS A 211 -17.12 -7.70 -7.87
N GLY A 212 -18.27 -7.39 -8.48
CA GLY A 212 -19.31 -8.43 -8.59
C GLY A 212 -18.80 -9.69 -9.31
N ALA A 213 -17.78 -9.57 -10.17
CA ALA A 213 -17.21 -10.65 -10.97
C ALA A 213 -15.88 -11.21 -10.41
N GLU A 214 -14.93 -10.35 -10.02
CA GLU A 214 -13.65 -10.80 -9.42
C GLU A 214 -13.81 -11.44 -8.02
N ALA A 215 -14.96 -11.22 -7.35
CA ALA A 215 -15.27 -11.82 -6.06
C ALA A 215 -15.73 -13.27 -6.13
N ARG A 216 -16.59 -13.56 -7.10
CA ARG A 216 -17.06 -14.92 -7.40
C ARG A 216 -15.89 -15.77 -7.89
N PHE A 217 -14.97 -15.17 -8.63
CA PHE A 217 -13.76 -15.81 -9.12
C PHE A 217 -12.84 -16.40 -8.03
N ALA A 218 -12.59 -15.68 -6.93
CA ALA A 218 -11.78 -16.21 -5.81
C ALA A 218 -12.46 -17.42 -5.13
N LYS A 219 -13.79 -17.50 -5.18
CA LYS A 219 -14.61 -18.56 -4.61
C LYS A 219 -14.74 -19.78 -5.55
N GLU A 220 -14.90 -19.54 -6.84
CA GLU A 220 -15.20 -20.56 -7.86
C GLU A 220 -13.95 -21.33 -8.32
N PHE A 221 -12.75 -20.74 -8.18
CA PHE A 221 -11.49 -21.39 -8.53
C PHE A 221 -11.04 -22.49 -7.54
N ASP A 222 -11.47 -22.42 -6.27
CA ASP A 222 -11.18 -23.46 -5.26
C ASP A 222 -12.11 -24.68 -5.38
N ASP A 223 -13.35 -24.48 -5.84
CA ASP A 223 -14.32 -25.56 -6.07
C ASP A 223 -13.90 -26.48 -7.23
N GLU A 224 -13.17 -25.97 -8.25
CA GLU A 224 -12.60 -26.79 -9.33
C GLU A 224 -11.32 -27.52 -8.93
N LYS A 225 -10.48 -26.94 -8.07
CA LYS A 225 -9.23 -27.58 -7.60
C LYS A 225 -9.50 -28.77 -6.68
N ASN A 226 -10.58 -28.73 -5.89
CA ASN A 226 -11.04 -29.87 -5.08
C ASN A 226 -11.65 -31.02 -5.93
N LYS A 227 -12.01 -30.76 -7.18
CA LYS A 227 -12.48 -31.80 -8.13
C LYS A 227 -11.39 -32.36 -9.04
N SER A 228 -10.32 -31.60 -9.28
CA SER A 228 -9.26 -31.95 -10.22
C SER A 228 -7.89 -32.00 -9.53
N SER A 229 -7.69 -33.00 -8.68
CA SER A 229 -6.32 -33.49 -8.42
C SER A 229 -5.88 -34.29 -9.64
N ASN A 230 -5.27 -33.62 -10.62
CA ASN A 230 -4.33 -34.23 -11.55
C ASN A 230 -3.34 -33.17 -12.05
N HIS A 231 -2.09 -33.49 -11.77
CA HIS A 231 -0.85 -32.75 -11.99
C HIS A 231 -0.64 -32.41 -13.47
N TYR A 232 -0.45 -31.13 -13.81
CA TYR A 232 0.19 -30.73 -15.06
C TYR A 232 1.38 -29.84 -14.76
N GLU A 233 2.56 -30.46 -14.89
CA GLU A 233 3.88 -29.88 -14.83
C GLU A 233 4.13 -29.04 -16.08
N TYR A 234 4.44 -27.76 -15.91
CA TYR A 234 4.76 -26.85 -17.02
C TYR A 234 6.29 -26.76 -17.15
N SER A 235 6.82 -27.36 -18.21
CA SER A 235 8.24 -27.32 -18.59
C SER A 235 8.61 -25.97 -19.20
N HIS A 236 9.64 -25.33 -18.64
CA HIS A 236 10.37 -24.26 -19.32
C HIS A 236 11.28 -24.89 -20.40
N GLU A 237 11.02 -24.61 -21.67
CA GLU A 237 11.98 -24.88 -22.75
C GLU A 237 13.02 -23.75 -22.78
N GLU A 238 14.19 -24.02 -22.17
CA GLU A 238 15.42 -23.32 -22.48
C GLU A 238 16.07 -23.95 -23.72
N SER A 239 16.26 -23.14 -24.76
CA SER A 239 17.03 -23.49 -25.93
C SER A 239 18.51 -23.67 -25.55
N ASN A 240 19.02 -24.90 -25.62
CA ASN A 240 20.46 -25.14 -25.69
C ASN A 240 20.77 -26.14 -26.80
N THR A 241 21.43 -25.61 -27.83
CA THR A 241 22.15 -26.34 -28.88
C THR A 241 23.31 -27.10 -28.27
N SER A 242 23.38 -28.42 -28.50
CA SER A 242 24.62 -29.22 -28.57
C SER A 242 24.31 -30.63 -29.07
N ASN A 243 24.98 -31.02 -30.15
CA ASN A 243 25.09 -32.39 -30.65
C ASN A 243 25.61 -33.35 -29.56
N ASP A 244 25.06 -34.56 -29.46
CA ASP A 244 25.84 -35.80 -29.47
C ASP A 244 24.97 -37.04 -29.72
N ASN A 245 25.54 -38.03 -30.42
CA ASN A 245 24.93 -39.30 -30.83
C ASN A 245 25.00 -40.36 -29.73
N GLY A 246 24.02 -41.27 -29.64
CA GLY A 246 24.18 -42.47 -28.80
C GLY A 246 22.97 -43.38 -28.59
N ASP A 247 22.73 -44.25 -29.57
CA ASP A 247 22.36 -45.68 -29.48
C ASP A 247 21.30 -46.26 -28.50
N LYS A 248 20.33 -46.98 -29.12
CA LYS A 248 19.71 -48.28 -28.75
C LYS A 248 19.30 -48.60 -27.28
N SER A 249 17.98 -48.79 -27.10
CA SER A 249 17.29 -50.10 -27.01
C SER A 249 16.29 -50.34 -25.85
N LYS A 250 15.14 -50.91 -26.26
CA LYS A 250 14.37 -52.05 -25.69
C LYS A 250 13.61 -51.96 -24.34
N SER A 251 12.30 -52.30 -24.47
CA SER A 251 11.53 -53.24 -23.60
C SER A 251 11.10 -52.69 -22.23
N SER A 252 9.95 -52.96 -21.59
CA SER A 252 8.87 -53.96 -21.64
C SER A 252 7.69 -53.33 -20.85
N ASN A 253 6.48 -53.17 -21.37
CA ASN A 253 5.33 -54.08 -21.24
C ASN A 253 5.23 -54.87 -19.91
N TYR A 254 4.20 -54.58 -19.10
CA TYR A 254 3.46 -55.56 -18.31
C TYR A 254 1.98 -55.17 -18.24
N ASN A 255 1.18 -55.90 -19.00
CA ASN A 255 -0.25 -56.05 -18.79
C ASN A 255 -0.49 -56.93 -17.55
N SER A 256 -1.48 -56.59 -16.74
CA SER A 256 -2.16 -57.55 -15.88
C SER A 256 -3.64 -57.55 -16.17
N ALA A 257 -4.12 -58.73 -16.56
CA ALA A 257 -5.48 -59.10 -16.90
C ALA A 257 -6.35 -59.15 -15.63
N ASN A 258 -7.54 -58.55 -15.66
CA ASN A 258 -8.83 -59.20 -15.93
C ASN A 258 -9.29 -60.21 -14.86
N SER A 259 -10.40 -59.88 -14.20
CA SER A 259 -11.39 -60.88 -13.79
C SER A 259 -12.78 -60.24 -13.76
N ASN A 260 -13.67 -60.87 -14.52
CA ASN A 260 -15.01 -60.44 -14.92
C ASN A 260 -16.07 -61.26 -14.16
N SER A 261 -17.15 -60.61 -13.73
CA SER A 261 -18.54 -61.08 -13.56
C SER A 261 -19.25 -60.05 -12.67
N ASN A 262 -20.44 -59.52 -12.96
CA ASN A 262 -21.63 -60.20 -13.42
C ASN A 262 -22.64 -59.20 -14.06
N ARG A 263 -23.56 -59.77 -14.82
CA ARG A 263 -24.56 -59.14 -15.71
C ARG A 263 -25.67 -58.38 -14.98
N GLY A 264 -26.09 -57.27 -15.59
CA GLY A 264 -27.34 -56.56 -15.31
C GLY A 264 -27.69 -55.63 -16.47
N ASN A 265 -28.55 -56.11 -17.36
CA ASN A 265 -29.00 -55.46 -18.59
C ASN A 265 -30.06 -54.39 -18.30
N SER A 266 -29.86 -53.13 -18.71
CA SER A 266 -30.97 -52.24 -19.04
C SER A 266 -30.56 -51.25 -20.13
N ASN A 267 -31.23 -51.36 -21.27
CA ASN A 267 -31.13 -50.47 -22.42
C ASN A 267 -31.45 -49.03 -21.99
N ASN A 268 -30.49 -48.13 -22.10
CA ASN A 268 -30.75 -46.69 -22.09
C ASN A 268 -29.76 -45.99 -23.03
N SER A 269 -29.94 -46.24 -24.33
CA SER A 269 -29.22 -45.59 -25.42
C SER A 269 -30.18 -44.66 -26.15
N ASP A 270 -30.43 -43.48 -25.58
CA ASP A 270 -30.67 -42.21 -26.31
C ASP A 270 -31.08 -41.09 -25.34
N SER A 271 -30.08 -40.46 -24.71
CA SER A 271 -30.27 -39.16 -24.03
C SER A 271 -28.96 -38.41 -23.70
N ARG A 272 -27.80 -38.83 -24.24
CA ARG A 272 -26.49 -38.23 -23.92
C ARG A 272 -26.03 -37.10 -24.86
N ARG A 273 -26.89 -36.63 -25.76
CA ARG A 273 -26.54 -35.56 -26.72
C ARG A 273 -27.08 -34.17 -26.37
N SER A 274 -27.92 -34.05 -25.33
CA SER A 274 -28.53 -32.77 -24.93
C SER A 274 -27.85 -32.07 -23.74
N SER A 275 -26.81 -32.65 -23.13
CA SER A 275 -26.11 -32.07 -21.97
C SER A 275 -24.83 -31.28 -22.32
N ASN A 276 -24.37 -31.34 -23.58
CA ASN A 276 -23.11 -30.70 -23.98
C ASN A 276 -23.28 -29.22 -24.36
N THR A 277 -24.46 -28.83 -24.88
CA THR A 277 -24.73 -27.46 -25.33
C THR A 277 -24.96 -26.51 -24.16
N SER A 278 -25.65 -26.95 -23.10
CA SER A 278 -25.81 -26.18 -21.86
C SER A 278 -24.48 -26.01 -21.12
N ALA A 279 -23.71 -27.10 -20.96
CA ALA A 279 -22.41 -27.06 -20.31
C ALA A 279 -21.38 -26.15 -21.04
N SER A 280 -21.47 -26.05 -22.37
CA SER A 280 -20.63 -25.13 -23.15
C SER A 280 -21.06 -23.67 -22.98
N SER A 281 -22.36 -23.40 -22.93
CA SER A 281 -22.92 -22.06 -22.69
C SER A 281 -22.53 -21.55 -21.30
N ASP A 282 -22.60 -22.41 -20.29
CA ASP A 282 -22.23 -22.07 -18.90
C ASP A 282 -20.73 -21.74 -18.79
N LYS A 283 -19.87 -22.50 -19.48
CA LYS A 283 -18.42 -22.23 -19.52
C LYS A 283 -18.07 -20.92 -20.23
N VAL A 284 -18.80 -20.56 -21.29
CA VAL A 284 -18.63 -19.27 -21.98
C VAL A 284 -19.03 -18.13 -21.06
N ALA A 285 -20.18 -18.24 -20.38
CA ALA A 285 -20.62 -17.24 -19.41
C ALA A 285 -19.62 -17.08 -18.26
N GLN A 286 -19.08 -18.18 -17.74
CA GLN A 286 -18.02 -18.17 -16.73
C GLN A 286 -16.74 -17.48 -17.24
N ALA A 287 -16.26 -17.81 -18.45
CA ALA A 287 -15.06 -17.19 -19.02
C ALA A 287 -15.24 -15.68 -19.29
N LEU A 288 -16.42 -15.25 -19.73
CA LEU A 288 -16.76 -13.83 -19.88
C LEU A 288 -16.82 -13.12 -18.52
N SER A 289 -17.39 -13.76 -17.51
CA SER A 289 -17.40 -13.26 -16.13
C SER A 289 -15.98 -13.09 -15.57
N ILE A 290 -15.06 -14.04 -15.82
CA ILE A 290 -13.64 -13.94 -15.41
C ILE A 290 -12.98 -12.69 -16.01
N LEU A 291 -13.33 -12.33 -17.25
CA LEU A 291 -12.83 -11.11 -17.89
C LEU A 291 -13.59 -9.84 -17.49
N GLY A 292 -14.63 -9.95 -16.64
CA GLY A 292 -15.49 -8.86 -16.24
C GLY A 292 -16.36 -8.33 -17.38
N LEU A 293 -16.80 -9.22 -18.28
CA LEU A 293 -17.57 -8.91 -19.47
C LEU A 293 -18.98 -9.48 -19.38
N ASP A 294 -19.93 -8.79 -20.00
CA ASP A 294 -21.31 -9.25 -20.15
C ASP A 294 -21.41 -10.37 -21.21
N SER A 295 -22.48 -11.15 -21.16
CA SER A 295 -22.84 -12.16 -22.16
C SER A 295 -22.88 -11.64 -23.61
N ASN A 296 -23.12 -10.33 -23.80
CA ASN A 296 -23.16 -9.68 -25.12
C ASN A 296 -21.80 -9.12 -25.58
N ALA A 297 -20.72 -9.38 -24.86
CA ALA A 297 -19.41 -8.81 -25.18
C ALA A 297 -18.83 -9.33 -26.51
N THR A 298 -18.18 -8.45 -27.25
CA THR A 298 -17.53 -8.80 -28.52
C THR A 298 -16.13 -9.38 -28.29
N PHE A 299 -15.57 -10.07 -29.28
CA PHE A 299 -14.20 -10.59 -29.20
C PHE A 299 -13.14 -9.48 -29.03
N ASP A 300 -13.40 -8.27 -29.53
CA ASP A 300 -12.54 -7.11 -29.30
C ASP A 300 -12.60 -6.62 -27.85
N ASP A 301 -13.77 -6.73 -27.20
CA ASP A 301 -13.91 -6.47 -25.76
C ASP A 301 -13.16 -7.51 -24.94
N VAL A 302 -13.22 -8.79 -25.34
CA VAL A 302 -12.46 -9.91 -24.76
C VAL A 302 -10.95 -9.65 -24.83
N LYS A 303 -10.40 -9.31 -26.01
CA LYS A 303 -8.98 -8.95 -26.18
C LYS A 303 -8.56 -7.75 -25.33
N ARG A 304 -9.41 -6.71 -25.27
CA ARG A 304 -9.14 -5.50 -24.49
C ARG A 304 -9.15 -5.78 -22.99
N ALA A 305 -10.10 -6.59 -22.52
CA ALA A 305 -10.21 -6.99 -21.12
C ALA A 305 -9.02 -7.87 -20.69
N HIS A 306 -8.66 -8.87 -21.50
CA HIS A 306 -7.50 -9.73 -21.27
C HIS A 306 -6.20 -8.92 -21.15
N LYS A 307 -5.89 -8.06 -22.13
CA LYS A 307 -4.70 -7.19 -22.08
C LYS A 307 -4.68 -6.31 -20.83
N LYS A 308 -5.83 -5.78 -20.44
CA LYS A 308 -5.98 -4.92 -19.25
C LYS A 308 -5.78 -5.70 -17.94
N MET A 309 -6.26 -6.93 -17.86
CA MET A 309 -6.10 -7.77 -16.66
C MET A 309 -4.68 -8.36 -16.57
N MET A 310 -4.10 -8.80 -17.69
CA MET A 310 -2.69 -9.22 -17.76
C MET A 310 -1.76 -8.11 -17.31
N PHE A 311 -1.95 -6.87 -17.80
CA PHE A 311 -1.16 -5.73 -17.34
C PHE A 311 -1.29 -5.46 -15.82
N GLN A 312 -2.40 -5.83 -15.20
CA GLN A 312 -2.63 -5.63 -13.76
C GLN A 312 -2.06 -6.77 -12.90
N TYR A 313 -2.05 -7.99 -13.41
CA TYR A 313 -1.71 -9.19 -12.64
C TYR A 313 -0.41 -9.87 -13.10
N HIS A 314 0.34 -9.26 -14.01
CA HIS A 314 1.59 -9.83 -14.52
C HIS A 314 2.64 -10.00 -13.40
N PRO A 315 3.29 -11.18 -13.27
CA PRO A 315 4.24 -11.49 -12.20
C PRO A 315 5.38 -10.48 -12.05
N ASP A 316 5.91 -9.98 -13.17
CA ASP A 316 6.97 -8.95 -13.18
C ASP A 316 6.54 -7.63 -12.50
N ARG A 317 5.28 -7.24 -12.68
CA ARG A 317 4.74 -6.03 -12.04
C ARG A 317 4.50 -6.24 -10.56
N LEU A 318 4.08 -7.44 -10.16
CA LEU A 318 3.84 -7.81 -8.77
C LEU A 318 5.14 -7.81 -7.96
N ALA A 319 6.22 -8.32 -8.56
CA ALA A 319 7.56 -8.28 -7.96
C ALA A 319 8.04 -6.84 -7.72
N ALA A 320 7.72 -5.91 -8.62
CA ALA A 320 8.06 -4.50 -8.47
C ALA A 320 7.20 -3.76 -7.41
N GLN A 321 6.05 -4.31 -7.02
CA GLN A 321 5.08 -3.64 -6.15
C GLN A 321 5.28 -3.86 -4.64
N ASN A 322 6.31 -4.61 -4.23
CA ASN A 322 6.66 -4.90 -2.82
C ASN A 322 5.44 -5.42 -2.03
N LEU A 323 4.74 -6.38 -2.62
CA LEU A 323 3.59 -7.05 -2.05
C LEU A 323 4.07 -8.27 -1.25
N SER A 324 3.32 -8.64 -0.20
CA SER A 324 3.52 -9.91 0.52
C SER A 324 3.53 -11.10 -0.45
N PRO A 325 4.35 -12.15 -0.22
CA PRO A 325 4.42 -13.33 -1.08
C PRO A 325 3.05 -13.95 -1.41
N ASP A 326 2.11 -13.93 -0.46
CA ASP A 326 0.78 -14.50 -0.68
C ASP A 326 -0.05 -13.68 -1.66
N MET A 327 0.07 -12.35 -1.64
CA MET A 327 -0.55 -11.50 -2.65
C MET A 327 0.02 -11.78 -4.04
N VAL A 328 1.33 -12.03 -4.13
CA VAL A 328 2.00 -12.35 -5.40
C VAL A 328 1.53 -13.70 -5.94
N GLU A 329 1.43 -14.72 -5.09
CA GLU A 329 0.90 -16.05 -5.46
C GLU A 329 -0.52 -15.93 -6.01
N ILE A 330 -1.40 -15.24 -5.30
CA ILE A 330 -2.81 -15.07 -5.68
C ILE A 330 -2.98 -14.31 -6.98
N TYR A 331 -2.23 -13.23 -7.17
CA TYR A 331 -2.30 -12.47 -8.41
C TYR A 331 -1.71 -13.26 -9.58
N THR A 332 -0.70 -14.11 -9.34
CA THR A 332 -0.16 -15.02 -10.35
C THR A 332 -1.20 -16.07 -10.75
N ASP A 333 -1.90 -16.64 -9.78
CA ASP A 333 -2.99 -17.57 -10.05
C ASP A 333 -4.17 -16.90 -10.77
N THR A 334 -4.52 -15.67 -10.37
CA THR A 334 -5.50 -14.84 -11.09
C THR A 334 -5.08 -14.62 -12.54
N ALA A 335 -3.80 -14.36 -12.79
CA ALA A 335 -3.30 -14.15 -14.13
C ALA A 335 -3.43 -15.42 -14.99
N LYS A 336 -3.15 -16.60 -14.42
CA LYS A 336 -3.35 -17.89 -15.12
C LYS A 336 -4.80 -18.10 -15.52
N SER A 337 -5.75 -17.79 -14.65
CA SER A 337 -7.17 -17.99 -14.94
C SER A 337 -7.71 -17.01 -15.98
N VAL A 338 -7.27 -15.76 -15.93
CA VAL A 338 -7.56 -14.77 -16.96
C VAL A 338 -7.03 -15.22 -18.31
N GLN A 339 -5.82 -15.80 -18.34
CA GLN A 339 -5.23 -16.36 -19.55
C GLN A 339 -6.05 -17.56 -20.06
N ALA A 340 -6.42 -18.50 -19.18
CA ALA A 340 -7.23 -19.66 -19.52
C ALA A 340 -8.62 -19.29 -20.07
N ALA A 341 -9.29 -18.31 -19.44
CA ALA A 341 -10.58 -17.79 -19.90
C ALA A 341 -10.47 -17.15 -21.28
N TYR A 342 -9.42 -16.36 -21.52
CA TYR A 342 -9.15 -15.77 -22.82
C TYR A 342 -8.88 -16.83 -23.89
N ASP A 343 -8.07 -17.84 -23.58
CA ASP A 343 -7.74 -18.90 -24.53
C ASP A 343 -8.97 -19.74 -24.89
N TYR A 344 -9.84 -20.00 -23.90
CA TYR A 344 -11.13 -20.67 -24.13
C TYR A 344 -12.05 -19.86 -25.03
N LEU A 345 -12.23 -18.57 -24.75
CA LEU A 345 -13.05 -17.69 -25.59
C LEU A 345 -12.46 -17.54 -26.98
N LYS A 346 -11.14 -17.34 -27.10
CA LYS A 346 -10.43 -17.25 -28.38
C LYS A 346 -10.67 -18.49 -29.23
N LYS A 347 -10.65 -19.69 -28.64
CA LYS A 347 -10.95 -20.92 -29.36
C LYS A 347 -12.38 -20.91 -29.93
N ILE A 348 -13.36 -20.54 -29.11
CA ILE A 348 -14.77 -20.48 -29.54
C ILE A 348 -14.99 -19.45 -30.64
N TYR A 349 -14.40 -18.25 -30.53
CA TYR A 349 -14.51 -17.22 -31.56
C TYR A 349 -13.71 -17.58 -32.83
N SER A 350 -12.63 -18.36 -32.71
CA SER A 350 -11.84 -18.84 -33.84
C SER A 350 -12.49 -20.02 -34.56
N ASP A 351 -13.31 -20.82 -33.89
CA ASP A 351 -14.06 -21.93 -34.48
C ASP A 351 -15.33 -21.44 -35.24
N TYR A 352 -15.67 -20.14 -35.12
CA TYR A 352 -16.82 -19.48 -35.75
C TYR A 352 -16.47 -18.64 -36.99
N ILE A 353 -15.18 -18.59 -37.38
CA ILE A 353 -14.65 -17.99 -38.62
C ILE A 353 -14.14 -19.12 -39.50
#